data_AF-A0A967D4G4-F1
#
_entry.id   AF-A0A967D4G4-F1
#
_cell.length_a   1.000
_cell.length_b   1.000
_cell.length_c   1.000
_cell.angle_alpha   90.00
_cell.angle_beta   90.00
_cell.angle_gamma   90.00
#
_symmetry.space_group_name_H-M   'P 1'
#
loop_
_entity.id
_entity.type
_entity.pdbx_description
1 polymer ?
#
loop_
_entity_poly.entity_id
_entity_poly.type
_entity_poly.pdbx_seq_one_letter_code
_entity_poly.pdbx_strand_id
1 'polypeptide(L)'
;MRRRQHRPHPLEQFAGPAMSLANRVLPYAAPGLRPPQPVRDDGDPPRLVRSESLDDALVDTVLTELEAVDEGNVAVIVPDSMVDEVRSVFEAQALSIGGANRHGLDQRITLVPVRLVKGLEVDSAVVVEPARIIDEESQGIRSLYVALTRATKRVAVVHSRELPAMLQE
;
A
#
# COMPACT_ATOMS: atom_id res chain seq x y z
N MET A 1 21.39 -36.89 -1.08
CA MET A 1 20.16 -36.46 -1.78
C MET A 1 19.70 -35.12 -1.22
N ARG A 2 19.33 -34.21 -2.11
CA ARG A 2 19.02 -32.80 -1.87
C ARG A 2 17.74 -32.63 -1.05
N ARG A 3 17.73 -31.75 -0.05
CA ARG A 3 16.51 -31.00 0.29
C ARG A 3 16.67 -29.61 -0.33
N ARG A 4 16.07 -29.43 -1.52
CA ARG A 4 15.90 -28.10 -2.11
C ARG A 4 14.97 -27.34 -1.17
N GLN A 5 15.48 -26.32 -0.49
CA GLN A 5 14.64 -25.34 0.21
C GLN A 5 13.78 -24.67 -0.85
N HIS A 6 12.50 -25.04 -0.92
CA HIS A 6 11.52 -24.35 -1.76
C HIS A 6 11.26 -23.02 -1.07
N ARG A 7 11.90 -21.95 -1.54
CA ARG A 7 11.49 -20.60 -1.15
C ARG A 7 10.13 -20.36 -1.81
N PRO A 8 9.08 -20.04 -1.04
CA PRO A 8 7.81 -19.66 -1.61
C PRO A 8 8.00 -18.45 -2.55
N HIS A 9 7.28 -18.45 -3.69
CA HIS A 9 7.30 -17.32 -4.61
C HIS A 9 6.65 -16.10 -3.93
N PRO A 10 7.09 -14.85 -4.20
CA PRO A 10 6.61 -13.65 -3.48
C PRO A 10 5.10 -13.37 -3.57
N LEU A 11 4.37 -14.15 -4.38
CA LEU A 11 2.94 -14.00 -4.65
C LEU A 11 2.07 -14.91 -3.78
N GLU A 12 2.67 -15.71 -2.89
CA GLU A 12 2.00 -16.76 -2.11
C GLU A 12 1.43 -16.27 -0.75
N GLN A 13 1.33 -14.95 -0.52
CA GLN A 13 0.96 -14.38 0.79
C GLN A 13 -0.18 -13.35 0.77
N PHE A 14 -0.90 -13.16 -0.34
CA PHE A 14 -1.90 -12.10 -0.46
C PHE A 14 -3.33 -12.57 -0.18
N ALA A 15 -4.06 -11.78 0.62
CA ALA A 15 -5.51 -11.91 0.81
C ALA A 15 -6.29 -11.60 -0.48
N GLY A 16 -7.34 -12.38 -0.75
CA GLY A 16 -8.18 -12.31 -1.94
C GLY A 16 -8.67 -10.90 -2.29
N PRO A 17 -9.30 -10.17 -1.36
CA PRO A 17 -9.86 -8.86 -1.66
C PRO A 17 -8.80 -7.78 -1.97
N ALA A 18 -7.68 -7.75 -1.24
CA ALA A 18 -6.56 -6.83 -1.53
C ALA A 18 -5.97 -7.08 -2.93
N MET A 19 -5.85 -8.35 -3.30
CA MET A 19 -5.33 -8.76 -4.59
C MET A 19 -6.29 -8.43 -5.75
N SER A 20 -7.60 -8.45 -5.51
CA SER A 20 -8.63 -8.06 -6.48
C SER A 20 -8.43 -6.62 -6.98
N LEU A 21 -8.14 -5.67 -6.07
CA LEU A 21 -7.87 -4.28 -6.44
C LEU A 21 -6.60 -4.14 -7.28
N ALA A 22 -5.51 -4.80 -6.87
CA ALA A 22 -4.27 -4.80 -7.63
C ALA A 22 -4.41 -5.44 -9.02
N ASN A 23 -5.22 -6.51 -9.14
CA ASN A 23 -5.46 -7.21 -10.39
C ASN A 23 -6.18 -6.34 -11.43
N ARG A 24 -6.93 -5.32 -11.02
CA ARG A 24 -7.52 -4.32 -11.94
C ARG A 24 -6.46 -3.41 -12.58
N VAL A 25 -5.35 -3.17 -11.89
CA VAL A 25 -4.23 -2.34 -12.38
C VAL A 25 -3.27 -3.13 -13.27
N LEU A 26 -3.15 -4.45 -13.05
CA LEU A 26 -2.18 -5.30 -13.74
C LEU A 26 -2.20 -5.22 -15.29
N PRO A 27 -3.36 -5.23 -15.97
CA PRO A 27 -3.41 -5.16 -17.45
C PRO A 27 -2.73 -3.90 -18.01
N TYR A 28 -2.73 -2.83 -17.23
CA TYR A 28 -2.11 -1.55 -17.58
C TYR A 28 -0.65 -1.49 -17.13
N ALA A 29 -0.34 -2.04 -15.95
CA ALA A 29 1.01 -2.05 -15.38
C ALA A 29 1.98 -2.97 -16.13
N ALA A 30 1.48 -4.12 -16.59
CA ALA A 30 2.27 -5.13 -17.27
C ALA A 30 1.38 -5.96 -18.23
N PRO A 31 1.09 -5.42 -19.43
CA PRO A 31 0.28 -6.09 -20.43
C PRO A 31 0.81 -7.49 -20.76
N GLY A 32 -0.08 -8.48 -20.79
CA GLY A 32 0.28 -9.88 -21.11
C GLY A 32 0.74 -10.73 -19.93
N LEU A 33 0.86 -10.16 -18.72
CA LEU A 33 1.04 -10.97 -17.51
C LEU A 33 -0.31 -11.53 -17.04
N ARG A 34 -0.29 -12.81 -16.64
CA ARG A 34 -1.45 -13.43 -15.99
C ARG A 34 -1.57 -12.91 -14.55
N PRO A 35 -2.78 -12.50 -14.10
CA PRO A 35 -3.01 -12.13 -12.72
C PRO A 35 -2.59 -13.24 -11.78
N PRO A 36 -1.83 -12.91 -10.73
CA PRO A 36 -1.57 -13.88 -9.69
C PRO A 36 -2.88 -14.24 -8.98
N GLN A 37 -3.01 -15.50 -8.58
CA GLN A 37 -4.19 -16.00 -7.89
C GLN A 37 -4.02 -15.79 -6.39
N PRO A 38 -5.04 -15.27 -5.69
CA PRO A 38 -4.98 -15.20 -4.25
C PRO A 38 -4.92 -16.59 -3.64
N VAL A 39 -4.20 -16.71 -2.53
CA VAL A 39 -4.03 -17.99 -1.85
C VAL A 39 -5.20 -18.27 -0.91
N ARG A 40 -5.93 -17.23 -0.52
CA ARG A 40 -7.12 -17.32 0.32
C ARG A 40 -8.14 -16.28 -0.10
N ASP A 41 -9.42 -16.65 -0.02
CA ASP A 41 -10.56 -15.78 -0.33
C ASP A 41 -11.09 -15.02 0.90
N ASP A 42 -10.46 -15.21 2.07
CA ASP A 42 -10.75 -14.46 3.29
C ASP A 42 -9.97 -13.14 3.36
N GLY A 43 -10.40 -12.26 4.26
CA GLY A 43 -9.85 -10.92 4.44
C GLY A 43 -10.88 -9.82 4.18
N ASP A 44 -10.52 -8.60 4.55
CA ASP A 44 -11.40 -7.46 4.40
C ASP A 44 -11.26 -6.82 3.02
N PRO A 45 -12.38 -6.34 2.43
CA PRO A 45 -12.33 -5.62 1.17
C PRO A 45 -11.47 -4.36 1.29
N PRO A 46 -10.79 -3.97 0.20
CA PRO A 46 -9.98 -2.77 0.22
C PRO A 46 -10.85 -1.54 0.43
N ARG A 47 -10.39 -0.63 1.29
CA ARG A 47 -11.11 0.60 1.63
C ARG A 47 -10.71 1.71 0.67
N LEU A 48 -11.68 2.35 0.01
CA LEU A 48 -11.46 3.54 -0.80
C LEU A 48 -12.05 4.74 -0.07
N VAL A 49 -11.19 5.66 0.39
CA VAL A 49 -11.56 6.83 1.19
C VAL A 49 -11.31 8.09 0.37
N ARG A 50 -12.40 8.75 -0.06
CA ARG A 50 -12.33 10.06 -0.71
C ARG A 50 -12.50 11.17 0.33
N SER A 51 -11.61 12.16 0.33
CA SER A 51 -11.74 13.33 1.21
C SER A 51 -11.16 14.60 0.56
N GLU A 52 -11.79 15.75 0.82
CA GLU A 52 -11.23 17.06 0.47
C GLU A 52 -10.16 17.52 1.50
N SER A 53 -10.29 17.10 2.76
CA SER A 53 -9.25 17.23 3.79
C SER A 53 -8.49 15.91 3.88
N LEU A 54 -7.34 15.82 3.20
CA LEU A 54 -6.60 14.58 3.10
C LEU A 54 -5.98 14.17 4.44
N ASP A 55 -5.53 15.15 5.23
CA ASP A 55 -4.79 14.94 6.47
C ASP A 55 -5.61 14.17 7.51
N ASP A 56 -6.83 14.63 7.78
CA ASP A 56 -7.72 13.98 8.75
C ASP A 56 -8.12 12.57 8.29
N ALA A 57 -8.44 12.44 7.00
CA ALA A 57 -8.82 11.16 6.42
C ALA A 57 -7.66 10.16 6.43
N LEU A 58 -6.44 10.63 6.21
CA LEU A 58 -5.23 9.81 6.27
C LEU A 58 -4.99 9.31 7.68
N VAL A 59 -5.05 10.19 8.68
CA VAL A 59 -4.85 9.83 10.09
C VAL A 59 -5.89 8.82 10.54
N ASP A 60 -7.18 9.08 10.30
CA ASP A 60 -8.27 8.16 10.63
C ASP A 60 -8.12 6.79 9.96
N THR A 61 -7.74 6.79 8.68
CA THR A 61 -7.50 5.55 7.93
C THR A 61 -6.35 4.77 8.54
N VAL A 62 -5.21 5.41 8.85
CA VAL A 62 -4.04 4.76 9.45
C VAL A 62 -4.36 4.16 10.81
N LEU A 63 -5.09 4.88 11.66
CA LEU A 63 -5.51 4.39 12.98
C LEU A 63 -6.43 3.17 12.86
N THR A 64 -7.42 3.24 11.95
CA THR A 64 -8.31 2.09 11.69
C THR A 64 -7.53 0.88 11.21
N GLU A 65 -6.56 1.06 10.31
CA GLU A 65 -5.75 -0.05 9.79
C GLU A 65 -4.82 -0.62 10.87
N LEU A 66 -4.25 0.22 11.74
CA LEU A 66 -3.42 -0.21 12.88
C LEU A 66 -4.19 -1.09 13.85
N GLU A 67 -5.42 -0.70 14.20
CA GLU A 67 -6.31 -1.49 15.05
C GLU A 67 -6.64 -2.83 14.40
N ALA A 68 -6.92 -2.82 13.09
CA ALA A 68 -7.30 -4.02 12.36
C ALA A 68 -6.16 -5.04 12.15
N VAL A 69 -4.89 -4.61 12.19
CA VAL A 69 -3.74 -5.53 12.07
C VAL A 69 -3.19 -6.01 13.42
N ASP A 70 -3.83 -5.66 14.54
CA ASP A 70 -3.49 -6.05 15.92
C ASP A 70 -2.05 -5.72 16.33
N GLU A 71 -1.08 -6.65 16.23
CA GLU A 71 0.36 -6.42 16.45
C GLU A 71 1.14 -6.13 15.15
N GLY A 72 0.46 -6.14 14.01
CA GLY A 72 1.06 -5.97 12.67
C GLY A 72 1.47 -4.55 12.32
N ASN A 73 2.07 -4.40 11.14
CA ASN A 73 2.62 -3.13 10.66
C ASN A 73 1.82 -2.52 9.50
N VAL A 74 1.77 -1.19 9.46
CA VAL A 74 1.09 -0.38 8.44
C VAL A 74 2.12 0.44 7.67
N ALA A 75 2.14 0.29 6.34
CA ALA A 75 2.87 1.21 5.47
C ALA A 75 1.95 2.31 4.95
N VAL A 76 2.38 3.56 5.09
CA VAL A 76 1.77 4.71 4.43
C VAL A 76 2.59 5.03 3.19
N ILE A 77 2.04 4.69 2.02
CA ILE A 77 2.72 4.79 0.74
C ILE A 77 2.24 6.03 0.02
N VAL A 78 3.14 6.98 -0.21
CA VAL A 78 2.81 8.33 -0.71
C VAL A 78 3.62 8.67 -1.97
N PRO A 79 3.13 9.59 -2.81
CA PRO A 79 3.97 10.23 -3.83
C PRO A 79 5.18 10.90 -3.19
N ASP A 80 6.30 10.95 -3.91
CA ASP A 80 7.56 11.52 -3.41
C ASP A 80 7.40 12.99 -2.97
N SER A 81 6.54 13.75 -3.66
CA SER A 81 6.23 15.15 -3.33
C SER A 81 5.52 15.35 -1.98
N MET A 82 4.88 14.32 -1.44
CA MET A 82 4.01 14.41 -0.25
C MET A 82 4.68 13.92 1.05
N VAL A 83 5.92 13.44 0.98
CA VAL A 83 6.59 12.82 2.14
C VAL A 83 6.71 13.81 3.30
N ASP A 84 7.13 15.05 3.03
CA ASP A 84 7.35 16.06 4.08
C ASP A 84 6.04 16.58 4.66
N GLU A 85 5.02 16.72 3.82
CA GLU A 85 3.66 17.10 4.20
C GLU A 85 3.05 16.06 5.16
N VAL A 86 3.02 14.79 4.73
CA VAL A 86 2.46 13.69 5.52
C VAL A 86 3.25 13.46 6.81
N ARG A 87 4.58 13.61 6.79
CA ARG A 87 5.41 13.58 8.00
C ARG A 87 4.95 14.64 9.00
N SER A 88 4.76 15.88 8.53
CA SER A 88 4.34 17.00 9.37
C SER A 88 2.96 16.76 10.00
N VAL A 89 2.03 16.17 9.24
CA VAL A 89 0.69 15.77 9.73
C VAL A 89 0.81 14.76 10.87
N PHE A 90 1.62 13.70 10.69
CA PHE A 90 1.81 12.68 11.72
C PHE A 90 2.53 13.20 12.96
N GLU A 91 3.52 14.09 12.79
CA GLU A 91 4.18 14.77 13.91
C GLU A 91 3.20 15.66 14.70
N ALA A 92 2.33 16.41 14.01
CA ALA A 92 1.31 17.24 14.65
C ALA A 92 0.28 16.43 15.45
N GLN A 93 0.01 15.20 15.01
CA GLN A 93 -0.90 14.25 15.69
C GLN A 93 -0.17 13.34 16.70
N ALA A 94 1.12 13.58 16.97
CA ALA A 94 1.96 12.77 17.85
C ALA A 94 2.00 11.27 17.48
N LEU A 95 1.83 10.93 16.19
CA LEU A 95 1.95 9.56 15.69
C LEU A 95 3.43 9.22 15.49
N SER A 96 3.88 8.14 16.13
CA SER A 96 5.26 7.67 15.98
C SER A 96 5.41 6.90 14.66
N ILE A 97 6.25 7.41 13.76
CA ILE A 97 6.50 6.83 12.44
C ILE A 97 7.95 6.42 12.25
N GLY A 98 8.14 5.24 11.66
CA GLY A 98 9.42 4.76 11.16
C GLY A 98 9.71 5.31 9.76
N GLY A 99 11.00 5.42 9.43
CA GLY A 99 11.45 5.64 8.05
C GLY A 99 11.67 4.32 7.30
N ALA A 100 11.80 4.37 5.97
CA ALA A 100 12.11 3.21 5.12
C ALA A 100 13.55 2.65 5.29
N ASN A 101 14.19 2.88 6.43
CA ASN A 101 15.54 2.42 6.79
C ASN A 101 15.49 1.32 7.86
N ARG A 102 16.59 0.59 8.06
CA ARG A 102 16.65 -0.59 8.96
C ARG A 102 16.32 -0.29 10.44
N HIS A 103 16.27 0.98 10.85
CA HIS A 103 15.92 1.41 12.21
C HIS A 103 14.46 1.88 12.34
N GLY A 104 13.68 1.92 11.25
CA GLY A 104 12.24 2.21 11.29
C GLY A 104 11.36 1.03 11.72
N LEU A 105 11.95 -0.16 11.93
CA LEU A 105 11.23 -1.41 12.20
C LEU A 105 10.64 -1.52 13.62
N ASP A 106 11.05 -0.66 14.55
CA ASP A 106 10.44 -0.59 15.90
C ASP A 106 9.11 0.18 15.90
N GLN A 107 8.76 0.83 14.77
CA GLN A 107 7.55 1.62 14.63
C GLN A 107 6.54 0.87 13.77
N ARG A 108 5.31 0.77 14.29
CA ARG A 108 4.22 0.06 13.60
C ARG A 108 3.72 0.80 12.36
N ILE A 109 3.93 2.12 12.28
CA ILE A 109 3.64 2.93 11.08
C ILE A 109 4.96 3.21 10.37
N THR A 110 5.05 2.92 9.08
CA THR A 110 6.19 3.31 8.25
C THR A 110 5.73 4.24 7.12
N LEU A 111 6.30 5.44 7.03
CA LEU A 111 6.07 6.35 5.89
C LEU A 111 7.04 6.01 4.76
N VAL A 112 6.51 5.73 3.57
CA VAL A 112 7.28 5.21 2.44
C VAL A 112 6.96 6.00 1.17
N PRO A 113 7.94 6.70 0.56
CA PRO A 113 7.75 7.22 -0.79
C PRO A 113 7.61 6.06 -1.77
N VAL A 114 6.69 6.18 -2.73
CA VAL A 114 6.33 5.09 -3.64
C VAL A 114 7.53 4.54 -4.42
N ARG A 115 8.52 5.38 -4.75
CA ARG A 115 9.75 4.93 -5.44
C ARG A 115 10.56 3.90 -4.63
N LEU A 116 10.44 3.91 -3.30
CA LEU A 116 11.16 3.03 -2.38
C LEU A 116 10.32 1.83 -1.93
N VAL A 117 9.11 1.68 -2.44
CA VAL A 117 8.16 0.67 -1.95
C VAL A 117 8.58 -0.77 -2.30
N LYS A 118 9.47 -0.94 -3.29
CA LYS A 118 9.92 -2.25 -3.76
C LYS A 118 10.66 -3.01 -2.66
N GLY A 119 10.23 -4.25 -2.41
CA GLY A 119 10.84 -5.12 -1.40
C GLY A 119 10.30 -4.90 0.01
N LEU A 120 9.35 -3.98 0.18
CA LEU A 120 8.55 -3.85 1.38
C LEU A 120 7.50 -4.97 1.46
N GLU A 121 7.29 -5.48 2.66
CA GLU A 121 6.23 -6.41 3.01
C GLU A 121 5.66 -5.95 4.35
N VAL A 122 4.35 -5.71 4.39
CA VAL A 122 3.62 -5.20 5.56
C VAL A 122 2.27 -5.90 5.70
N ASP A 123 1.65 -5.80 6.86
CA ASP A 123 0.32 -6.37 7.08
C ASP A 123 -0.77 -5.53 6.39
N SER A 124 -0.71 -4.20 6.54
CA SER A 124 -1.61 -3.26 5.85
C SER A 124 -0.84 -2.18 5.09
N ALA A 125 -1.37 -1.77 3.95
CA ALA A 125 -0.86 -0.65 3.16
C ALA A 125 -1.95 0.39 2.93
N VAL A 126 -1.64 1.64 3.27
CA VAL A 126 -2.43 2.82 2.97
C VAL A 126 -1.78 3.55 1.79
N VAL A 127 -2.39 3.48 0.61
CA VAL A 127 -1.90 4.13 -0.61
C VAL A 127 -2.55 5.49 -0.76
N VAL A 128 -1.75 6.55 -0.78
CA VAL A 128 -2.21 7.93 -0.80
C VAL A 128 -2.09 8.50 -2.21
N GLU A 129 -3.13 9.20 -2.66
CA GLU A 129 -3.18 9.90 -3.95
C GLU A 129 -2.72 9.06 -5.17
N PRO A 130 -3.42 7.96 -5.52
CA PRO A 130 -3.01 7.07 -6.62
C PRO A 130 -2.83 7.77 -7.97
N ALA A 131 -3.65 8.79 -8.26
CA ALA A 131 -3.51 9.58 -9.49
C ALA A 131 -2.19 10.35 -9.52
N ARG A 132 -1.78 10.92 -8.38
CA ARG A 132 -0.50 11.62 -8.25
C ARG A 132 0.69 10.67 -8.34
N ILE A 133 0.59 9.46 -7.77
CA ILE A 133 1.59 8.40 -7.97
C ILE A 133 1.80 8.12 -9.46
N ILE A 134 0.73 8.02 -10.25
CA ILE A 134 0.84 7.75 -11.68
C ILE A 134 1.53 8.90 -12.42
N ASP A 135 1.19 10.15 -12.06
CA ASP A 135 1.70 11.34 -12.73
C ASP A 135 3.19 11.63 -12.43
N GLU A 136 3.64 11.38 -11.20
CA GLU A 136 4.99 11.73 -10.75
C GLU A 136 6.05 10.69 -11.11
N GLU A 137 5.64 9.42 -11.22
CA GLU A 137 6.56 8.31 -11.39
C GLU A 137 6.79 7.96 -12.87
N SER A 138 8.06 7.77 -13.24
CA SER A 138 8.44 7.34 -14.61
C SER A 138 7.77 6.05 -15.10
N GLN A 139 7.34 5.19 -14.17
CA GLN A 139 6.60 3.96 -14.42
C GLN A 139 5.34 3.91 -13.54
N GLY A 140 4.58 5.01 -13.49
CA GLY A 140 3.58 5.24 -12.45
C GLY A 140 2.50 4.19 -12.26
N ILE A 141 1.94 3.63 -13.34
CA ILE A 141 0.96 2.53 -13.23
C ILE A 141 1.61 1.29 -12.59
N ARG A 142 2.88 1.02 -12.92
CA ARG A 142 3.64 -0.07 -12.31
C ARG A 142 3.98 0.24 -10.85
N SER A 143 4.37 1.46 -10.51
CA SER A 143 4.61 1.89 -9.13
C SER A 143 3.35 1.72 -8.28
N LEU A 144 2.18 2.11 -8.80
CA LEU A 144 0.88 1.89 -8.15
C LEU A 144 0.56 0.40 -7.96
N TYR A 145 0.75 -0.44 -8.98
CA TYR A 145 0.56 -1.89 -8.85
C TYR A 145 1.47 -2.48 -7.77
N VAL A 146 2.74 -2.07 -7.73
CA VAL A 146 3.67 -2.54 -6.69
C VAL A 146 3.20 -2.09 -5.32
N ALA A 147 2.75 -0.83 -5.15
CA ALA A 147 2.23 -0.31 -3.89
C ALA A 147 1.02 -1.11 -3.36
N LEU A 148 0.05 -1.39 -4.23
CA LEU A 148 -1.16 -2.17 -3.89
C LEU A 148 -0.85 -3.65 -3.56
N THR A 149 0.34 -4.14 -3.91
CA THR A 149 0.78 -5.52 -3.66
C THR A 149 1.86 -5.62 -2.59
N ARG A 150 2.02 -4.60 -1.73
CA ARG A 150 2.97 -4.69 -0.59
C ARG A 150 2.34 -5.25 0.68
N ALA A 151 1.02 -5.13 0.82
CA ALA A 151 0.32 -5.60 1.99
C ALA A 151 -0.12 -7.06 1.83
N THR A 152 0.11 -7.86 2.86
CA THR A 152 -0.29 -9.27 2.89
C THR A 152 -1.75 -9.46 3.33
N LYS A 153 -2.28 -8.55 4.17
CA LYS A 153 -3.63 -8.67 4.75
C LYS A 153 -4.62 -7.62 4.23
N ARG A 154 -4.26 -6.33 4.26
CA ARG A 154 -5.23 -5.24 4.06
C ARG A 154 -4.69 -4.14 3.16
N VAL A 155 -5.56 -3.51 2.38
CA VAL A 155 -5.21 -2.34 1.57
C VAL A 155 -6.27 -1.27 1.75
N ALA A 156 -5.84 -0.05 2.04
CA ALA A 156 -6.66 1.13 2.00
C ALA A 156 -6.08 2.14 0.99
N VAL A 157 -6.94 2.94 0.39
CA VAL A 157 -6.60 4.02 -0.54
C VAL A 157 -7.23 5.30 -0.02
N VAL A 158 -6.43 6.35 0.13
CA VAL A 158 -6.90 7.68 0.53
C VAL A 158 -6.62 8.66 -0.59
N HIS A 159 -7.63 9.40 -1.03
CA HIS A 159 -7.48 10.32 -2.16
C HIS A 159 -8.41 11.53 -2.08
N SER A 160 -7.91 12.68 -2.56
CA SER A 160 -8.69 13.88 -2.83
C SER A 160 -8.93 14.06 -4.33
N ARG A 161 -7.91 13.75 -5.14
CA ARG A 161 -8.02 13.71 -6.60
C ARG A 161 -8.95 12.58 -7.05
N GLU A 162 -9.47 12.71 -8.27
CA GLU A 162 -10.23 11.62 -8.88
C GLU A 162 -9.39 10.34 -8.96
N LEU A 163 -9.99 9.20 -8.60
CA LEU A 163 -9.30 7.92 -8.70
C LEU A 163 -8.98 7.61 -10.18
N PRO A 164 -7.83 6.98 -10.46
CA PRO A 164 -7.56 6.44 -11.79
C PRO A 164 -8.69 5.51 -12.25
N ALA A 165 -9.08 5.57 -13.53
CA ALA A 165 -10.23 4.82 -14.06
C ALA A 165 -10.20 3.32 -13.71
N MET A 166 -9.02 2.69 -13.67
CA MET A 166 -8.89 1.27 -13.30
C MET A 166 -9.23 0.96 -11.83
N LEU A 167 -9.30 1.97 -10.95
CA LEU A 167 -9.68 1.86 -9.54
C LEU A 167 -11.12 2.36 -9.25
N GLN A 168 -11.79 2.97 -10.23
CA GLN A 168 -13.20 3.40 -10.12
C GLN A 168 -14.15 2.19 -10.28
N GLU A 169 -15.13 2.03 -9.41
CA GLU A 169 -16.13 0.93 -9.49
C GLU A 169 -17.03 1.01 -10.72
#